data_AF-M3VBP5-F1
#
_entry.id   AF-M3VBP5-F1
#
_cell.length_a   1.000
_cell.length_b   1.000
_cell.length_c   1.000
_cell.angle_alpha   90.00
_cell.angle_beta   90.00
_cell.angle_gamma   90.00
#
_symmetry.space_group_name_H-M   'P 1'
#
loop_
_entity.id
_entity.type
_entity.pdbx_description
1 polymer ?
#
loop_
_entity_poly.entity_id
_entity_poly.type
_entity_poly.pdbx_seq_one_letter_code
_entity_poly.pdbx_strand_id
1 'polypeptide(L)'
;MRVDVDALQSRAARQVALADAAADCVAELRSGGFGEWWRDGRGNPLAGRIAAIADRLDCAASDVGAFTMGLRRQVVELSAADEIAADVVAGRR
;
A
#
# COMPACT_ATOMS: atom_id res chain seq x y z
N MET A 1 13.10 -18.69 15.76
CA MET A 1 13.01 -18.07 14.42
C MET A 1 13.29 -16.58 14.61
N ARG A 2 14.41 -16.06 14.10
CA ARG A 2 14.74 -14.64 14.24
C ARG A 2 14.07 -13.93 13.07
N VAL A 3 13.08 -13.09 13.36
CA VAL A 3 12.38 -12.31 12.33
C VAL A 3 13.32 -11.19 11.87
N ASP A 4 13.57 -11.11 10.57
CA ASP A 4 14.36 -10.02 9.99
C ASP A 4 13.47 -8.76 9.87
N VAL A 5 13.51 -7.96 10.92
CA VAL A 5 12.73 -6.72 11.05
C VAL A 5 13.08 -5.73 9.93
N ASP A 6 14.36 -5.63 9.56
CA ASP A 6 14.84 -4.70 8.52
C ASP A 6 14.31 -5.11 7.14
N ALA A 7 14.29 -6.40 6.84
CA ALA A 7 13.68 -6.92 5.62
C ALA A 7 12.16 -6.66 5.57
N LEU A 8 11.45 -6.77 6.70
CA LEU A 8 10.03 -6.45 6.79
C LEU A 8 9.75 -4.95 6.59
N GLN A 9 10.55 -4.07 7.20
CA GLN A 9 10.45 -2.62 7.00
C GLN A 9 10.70 -2.25 5.53
N SER A 10 11.74 -2.83 4.93
CA SER A 10 12.07 -2.62 3.51
C SER A 10 10.94 -3.09 2.60
N ARG A 11 10.29 -4.20 2.92
CA ARG A 11 9.12 -4.71 2.18
C ARG A 11 7.91 -3.79 2.33
N ALA A 12 7.62 -3.33 3.55
CA ALA A 12 6.56 -2.36 3.79
C ALA A 12 6.78 -1.06 3.00
N ALA A 13 8.01 -0.52 2.99
CA ALA A 13 8.32 0.69 2.22
C ALA A 13 8.03 0.52 0.72
N ARG A 14 8.41 -0.62 0.13
CA ARG A 14 8.08 -0.94 -1.27
C ARG A 14 6.58 -1.05 -1.51
N GLN A 15 5.83 -1.63 -0.57
CA GLN A 15 4.37 -1.78 -0.69
C GLN A 15 3.64 -0.43 -0.61
N VAL A 16 4.10 0.50 0.23
CA VAL A 16 3.59 1.88 0.23
C VAL A 16 3.82 2.54 -1.12
N ALA A 17 5.04 2.49 -1.65
CA ALA A 17 5.35 3.11 -2.94
C ALA A 17 4.51 2.54 -4.10
N LEU A 18 4.19 1.23 -4.06
CA LEU A 18 3.29 0.61 -5.04
C LEU A 18 1.84 1.06 -4.88
N ALA A 19 1.37 1.25 -3.65
CA ALA A 19 0.03 1.76 -3.38
C ALA A 19 -0.13 3.21 -3.84
N ASP A 20 0.87 4.05 -3.57
CA ASP A 20 0.90 5.45 -4.03
C ASP A 20 0.88 5.53 -5.56
N ALA A 21 1.73 4.74 -6.24
CA ALA A 21 1.73 4.67 -7.70
C ALA A 21 0.38 4.19 -8.28
N ALA A 22 -0.29 3.24 -7.62
CA ALA A 22 -1.61 2.79 -8.04
C ALA A 22 -2.67 3.89 -7.87
N ALA A 23 -2.62 4.65 -6.77
CA ALA A 23 -3.52 5.78 -6.53
C ALA A 23 -3.32 6.89 -7.57
N ASP A 24 -2.07 7.19 -7.95
CA ASP A 24 -1.74 8.15 -9.01
C ASP A 24 -2.32 7.69 -10.36
N CYS A 25 -2.16 6.40 -10.72
CA CYS A 25 -2.77 5.86 -11.93
C CYS A 25 -4.31 5.96 -11.90
N VAL A 26 -4.96 5.72 -10.76
CA VAL A 26 -6.42 5.91 -10.62
C VAL A 26 -6.80 7.37 -10.81
N ALA A 27 -6.04 8.30 -10.24
CA ALA A 27 -6.26 9.72 -10.40
C ALA A 27 -6.16 10.14 -11.88
N GLU A 28 -5.16 9.64 -12.62
CA GLU A 28 -5.01 9.87 -14.06
C GLU A 28 -6.16 9.28 -14.89
N LEU A 29 -6.57 8.04 -14.57
CA LEU A 29 -7.70 7.39 -15.22
C LEU A 29 -9.01 8.14 -14.96
N ARG A 30 -9.22 8.67 -13.75
CA ARG A 30 -10.41 9.45 -13.39
C ARG A 30 -10.35 10.87 -13.96
N SER A 31 -9.17 11.46 -14.09
CA SER A 31 -8.97 12.85 -14.52
C SER A 31 -9.12 13.07 -16.03
N GLY A 32 -9.18 12.01 -16.83
CA GLY A 32 -9.22 12.16 -18.29
C GLY A 32 -7.85 12.06 -18.94
N GLY A 33 -6.79 11.62 -18.24
CA GLY A 33 -5.39 11.73 -18.66
C GLY A 33 -5.03 11.18 -20.05
N PHE A 34 -5.89 10.32 -20.63
CA PHE A 34 -5.75 9.81 -22.00
C PHE A 34 -6.45 10.67 -23.08
N GLY A 35 -6.98 11.84 -22.74
CA GLY A 35 -7.66 12.82 -23.60
C GLY A 35 -9.18 12.88 -23.41
N GLU A 36 -9.81 14.04 -23.69
CA GLU A 36 -11.26 14.28 -23.53
C GLU A 36 -12.15 13.28 -24.32
N TRP A 37 -11.62 12.68 -25.38
CA TRP A 37 -12.33 11.79 -26.32
C TRP A 37 -13.02 10.58 -25.67
N TRP A 38 -12.57 10.10 -24.51
CA TRP A 38 -13.23 8.98 -23.82
C TRP A 38 -14.26 9.42 -22.78
N ARG A 39 -14.21 10.67 -22.28
CA ARG A 39 -15.26 11.27 -21.41
C ARG A 39 -16.49 11.68 -22.22
N ASP A 40 -16.28 12.18 -23.44
CA ASP A 40 -17.37 12.64 -24.31
C ASP A 40 -18.15 11.48 -24.95
N GLY A 41 -17.59 10.27 -24.92
CA GLY A 41 -18.21 9.05 -25.41
C GLY A 41 -19.33 8.52 -24.51
N ARG A 42 -20.43 9.25 -24.37
CA ARG A 42 -21.69 8.73 -23.84
C ARG A 42 -22.14 7.54 -24.72
N GLY A 43 -21.78 6.33 -24.30
CA GLY A 43 -22.13 5.08 -24.99
C GLY A 43 -20.95 4.17 -25.38
N ASN A 44 -19.70 4.52 -25.06
CA ASN A 44 -18.55 3.67 -25.39
C ASN A 44 -18.28 2.61 -24.30
N PRO A 45 -18.36 1.29 -24.60
CA PRO A 45 -18.01 0.21 -23.66
C PRO A 45 -16.60 0.33 -23.07
N LEU A 46 -15.70 1.01 -23.77
CA LEU A 46 -14.34 1.27 -23.29
C LEU A 46 -14.32 2.13 -22.02
N ALA A 47 -15.18 3.16 -21.92
CA ALA A 47 -15.26 4.03 -20.76
C ALA A 47 -15.70 3.25 -19.51
N GLY A 48 -16.69 2.35 -19.65
CA GLY A 48 -17.11 1.48 -18.56
C GLY A 48 -16.02 0.49 -18.11
N ARG A 49 -15.22 -0.04 -19.05
CA ARG A 49 -14.08 -0.92 -18.72
C ARG A 49 -12.97 -0.16 -17.99
N ILE A 50 -12.68 1.07 -18.42
CA ILE A 50 -11.68 1.93 -17.78
C ILE A 50 -12.11 2.30 -16.35
N ALA A 51 -13.36 2.70 -16.15
CA ALA A 51 -13.91 2.97 -14.83
C ALA A 51 -13.79 1.73 -13.91
N ALA A 52 -14.16 0.55 -14.41
CA ALA A 52 -14.03 -0.70 -13.66
C ALA A 52 -12.57 -1.08 -13.34
N ILE A 53 -11.62 -0.74 -14.21
CA ILE A 53 -10.18 -0.93 -13.94
C ILE A 53 -9.71 0.05 -12.86
N ALA A 54 -10.11 1.32 -12.94
CA ALA A 54 -9.78 2.32 -11.95
C ALA A 54 -10.29 1.92 -10.56
N ASP A 55 -11.54 1.45 -10.45
CA ASP A 55 -12.10 1.03 -9.17
C ASP A 55 -11.38 -0.20 -8.60
N ARG A 56 -10.98 -1.16 -9.44
CA ARG A 56 -10.18 -2.32 -8.98
C ARG A 56 -8.80 -1.91 -8.49
N LEU A 57 -8.14 -0.97 -9.17
CA LEU A 57 -6.86 -0.43 -8.75
C LEU A 57 -6.99 0.34 -7.43
N ASP A 58 -8.07 1.09 -7.25
CA ASP A 58 -8.36 1.83 -6.02
C ASP A 58 -8.55 0.87 -4.82
N CYS A 59 -9.33 -0.20 -5.01
CA CYS A 59 -9.46 -1.26 -4.00
C CYS A 59 -8.13 -1.91 -3.67
N ALA A 60 -7.35 -2.29 -4.69
CA ALA A 60 -6.05 -2.93 -4.48
C ALA A 60 -5.05 -2.01 -3.75
N ALA A 61 -5.02 -0.71 -4.09
CA ALA A 61 -4.20 0.28 -3.38
C ALA A 61 -4.62 0.41 -1.92
N SER A 62 -5.93 0.45 -1.64
CA SER A 62 -6.47 0.51 -0.27
C SER A 62 -6.09 -0.72 0.56
N ASP A 63 -6.26 -1.93 0.00
CA ASP A 63 -5.92 -3.19 0.66
C ASP A 63 -4.42 -3.28 0.97
N VAL A 64 -3.57 -2.89 0.01
CA VAL A 64 -2.11 -2.84 0.20
C VAL A 64 -1.74 -1.83 1.28
N GLY A 65 -2.38 -0.65 1.28
CA GLY A 65 -2.20 0.37 2.32
C GLY A 65 -2.57 -0.16 3.72
N ALA A 66 -3.73 -0.80 3.86
CA ALA A 66 -4.19 -1.39 5.12
C ALA A 66 -3.26 -2.50 5.62
N PHE A 67 -2.87 -3.43 4.73
CA PHE A 67 -1.91 -4.48 5.05
C PHE A 67 -0.57 -3.90 5.53
N THR A 68 -0.06 -2.88 4.83
CA THR A 68 1.23 -2.27 5.14
C THR A 68 1.22 -1.53 6.48
N MET A 69 0.12 -0.83 6.80
CA MET A 69 -0.07 -0.23 8.13
C MET A 69 -0.11 -1.29 9.24
N GLY A 70 -0.77 -2.43 8.99
CA GLY A 70 -0.78 -3.57 9.92
C GLY A 70 0.62 -4.13 10.15
N LEU A 71 1.38 -4.36 9.07
CA LEU A 71 2.75 -4.87 9.14
C LEU A 71 3.68 -3.94 9.92
N ARG A 72 3.59 -2.62 9.68
CA ARG A 72 4.38 -1.62 10.42
C ARG A 72 4.09 -1.65 11.92
N ARG A 73 2.82 -1.81 12.32
CA ARG A 73 2.44 -1.91 13.73
C ARG A 73 3.06 -3.13 14.40
N GLN A 74 2.96 -4.30 13.76
CA GLN A 74 3.54 -5.54 14.28
C GLN A 74 5.07 -5.45 14.39
N VAL A 75 5.72 -4.81 13.43
CA VAL A 75 7.17 -4.56 13.49
C VAL A 75 7.55 -3.71 14.70
N VAL A 76 6.82 -2.62 14.98
CA VAL A 76 7.06 -1.77 16.16
C VAL A 76 6.88 -2.57 17.45
N GLU A 77 5.83 -3.39 17.54
CA GLU A 77 5.59 -4.26 18.69
C GLU A 77 6.73 -5.28 18.91
N LEU A 78 7.24 -5.87 17.82
CA LEU A 78 8.38 -6.80 17.88
C LEU A 78 9.67 -6.10 18.33
N SER A 79 9.96 -4.92 17.79
CA SER A 79 11.14 -4.13 18.21
C SER A 79 11.07 -3.77 19.70
N ALA A 80 9.90 -3.35 20.20
CA ALA A 80 9.72 -3.06 21.62
C ALA A 80 9.88 -4.30 22.50
N ALA A 81 9.40 -5.46 22.04
CA ALA A 81 9.59 -6.73 22.76
C ALA A 81 11.07 -7.15 22.82
N ASP A 82 11.81 -6.97 21.72
CA ASP A 82 13.25 -7.26 21.66
C ASP A 82 14.05 -6.33 22.59
N GLU A 83 13.72 -5.05 22.66
CA GLU A 83 14.35 -4.10 23.60
C GLU A 83 14.10 -4.50 25.06
N ILE A 84 12.86 -4.85 25.41
CA ILE A 84 12.51 -5.32 26.76
C ILE A 84 13.28 -6.60 27.10
N ALA A 85 13.34 -7.55 26.16
CA ALA A 85 14.08 -8.79 26.35
C ALA A 85 15.59 -8.52 26.54
N ALA A 86 16.16 -7.60 25.77
CA ALA A 86 17.56 -7.21 25.90
C ALA A 86 17.86 -6.57 27.26
N ASP A 87 16.96 -5.74 27.79
CA ASP A 87 17.10 -5.13 29.11
C ASP A 87 17.00 -6.15 30.25
N VAL A 88 16.09 -7.12 30.15
CA VAL A 88 15.98 -8.23 31.11
C VAL A 88 17.26 -9.08 31.10
N VAL A 89 17.77 -9.44 29.92
CA VAL A 89 19.02 -10.22 29.79
C VAL A 89 20.23 -9.43 30.31
N ALA A 90 20.25 -8.11 30.09
CA ALA A 90 21.30 -7.23 30.59
C ALA A 90 21.20 -6.92 32.10
N GLY A 91 20.15 -7.40 32.80
CA GLY A 91 19.92 -7.14 34.22
C GLY A 91 19.64 -5.66 34.53
N ARG A 92 19.13 -4.91 33.55
CA ARG A 92 18.76 -3.48 33.70
C ARG A 92 17.32 -3.29 34.17
N ARG A 93 16.61 -4.39 34.44
CA ARG A 93 15.24 -4.46 34.95
C ARG A 93 15.12 -5.53 36.02
#